data_AF-A0A432FZ29-F1
#
_entry.id   AF-A0A432FZ29-F1
#
_cell.length_a   1.000
_cell.length_b   1.000
_cell.length_c   1.000
_cell.angle_alpha   90.00
_cell.angle_beta   90.00
_cell.angle_gamma   90.00
#
_symmetry.space_group_name_H-M   'P 1'
#
loop_
_entity.id
_entity.type
_entity.pdbx_description
1 polymer ?
#
loop_
_entity_poly.entity_id
_entity_poly.type
_entity_poly.pdbx_seq_one_letter_code
_entity_poly.pdbx_strand_id
1 'polypeptide(L)'
;MAFLRERDLEPEMESDGETWEVRIPEALPEALGEAIEDYYDQMLELNQELHDREEQDDGYHAAGVVVNLAGGETVYAQVDPALLARIMKVLTPVEFGEVVNAIVDAVENPDTRTMCQRMRARES
;
A
#
# COMPACT_ATOMS: atom_id res chain seq x y z
N MET A 1 20.54 -17.26 -25.55
CA MET A 1 21.00 -18.46 -26.31
C MET A 1 21.00 -19.72 -25.45
N ALA A 2 21.75 -19.79 -24.33
CA ALA A 2 21.78 -20.98 -23.47
C ALA A 2 20.39 -21.38 -22.93
N PHE A 3 19.62 -20.39 -22.45
CA PHE A 3 18.27 -20.60 -21.92
C PHE A 3 17.29 -21.30 -22.88
N LEU A 4 17.34 -20.98 -24.19
CA LEU A 4 16.45 -21.54 -25.21
C LEU A 4 16.92 -22.93 -25.66
N ARG A 5 18.24 -23.12 -25.87
CA ARG A 5 18.80 -24.42 -26.25
C ARG A 5 18.72 -25.46 -25.12
N GLU A 6 18.81 -25.02 -23.87
CA GLU A 6 18.61 -25.88 -22.69
C GLU A 6 17.15 -26.37 -22.55
N ARG A 7 16.23 -25.76 -23.28
CA ARG A 7 14.79 -26.08 -23.33
C ARG A 7 14.37 -26.69 -24.69
N ASP A 8 15.32 -27.21 -25.45
CA ASP A 8 15.11 -27.84 -26.77
C ASP A 8 14.41 -26.93 -27.80
N LEU A 9 14.56 -25.60 -27.64
CA LEU A 9 14.12 -24.63 -28.62
C LEU A 9 15.29 -24.26 -29.53
N GLU A 10 15.09 -24.42 -30.85
CA GLU A 10 15.98 -23.91 -31.89
C GLU A 10 15.44 -22.56 -32.40
N PRO A 11 15.89 -21.42 -31.83
CA PRO A 11 15.49 -20.12 -32.35
C PRO A 11 16.21 -19.81 -33.65
N GLU A 12 15.46 -19.36 -34.66
CA GLU A 12 16.03 -18.73 -35.85
C GLU A 12 16.40 -17.30 -35.52
N MET A 13 17.59 -16.87 -35.94
CA MET A 13 18.01 -15.49 -35.78
C MET A 13 18.34 -14.87 -37.12
N GLU A 14 17.84 -13.66 -37.31
CA GLU A 14 18.18 -12.80 -38.43
C GLU A 14 18.69 -11.48 -37.86
N SER A 15 19.82 -11.01 -38.39
CA SER A 15 20.42 -9.74 -37.94
C SER A 15 20.70 -8.89 -39.17
N ASP A 16 20.01 -7.76 -39.26
CA ASP A 16 20.20 -6.76 -40.30
C ASP A 16 20.85 -5.51 -39.71
N GLY A 17 22.11 -5.65 -39.26
CA GLY A 17 23.00 -4.56 -38.86
C GLY A 17 22.64 -3.79 -37.58
N GLU A 18 21.44 -3.20 -37.53
CA GLU A 18 20.91 -2.40 -36.42
C GLU A 18 19.83 -3.14 -35.61
N THR A 19 19.28 -4.25 -36.12
CA THR A 19 18.21 -5.01 -35.45
C THR A 19 18.55 -6.49 -35.34
N TRP A 20 18.20 -7.07 -34.21
CA TRP A 20 18.26 -8.51 -33.95
C TRP A 20 16.83 -9.05 -33.90
N GLU A 21 16.50 -9.88 -34.88
CA GLU A 21 15.25 -10.62 -34.91
C GLU A 21 15.51 -12.05 -34.42
N VAL A 22 14.74 -12.48 -33.42
CA VAL A 22 14.79 -13.84 -32.89
C VAL A 22 13.40 -14.44 -33.08
N ARG A 23 13.27 -15.35 -34.04
CA ARG A 23 12.04 -16.12 -34.29
C ARG A 23 12.07 -17.39 -33.45
N ILE A 24 11.05 -17.56 -32.62
CA ILE A 24 10.84 -18.74 -31.77
C ILE A 24 9.80 -19.62 -32.48
N PRO A 25 10.00 -20.96 -32.53
CA PRO A 25 9.00 -21.87 -33.09
C PRO A 25 7.64 -21.74 -32.39
N GLU A 26 6.53 -21.75 -33.16
CA GLU A 26 5.17 -21.73 -32.60
C GLU A 26 4.84 -23.00 -31.81
N ALA A 27 5.44 -24.13 -32.18
CA ALA A 27 5.36 -25.38 -31.44
C ALA A 27 6.33 -25.32 -30.24
N LEU A 28 5.86 -24.72 -29.16
CA LEU A 28 6.56 -24.79 -27.88
C LEU A 28 6.53 -26.25 -27.38
N PRO A 29 7.66 -26.77 -26.86
CA PRO A 29 7.67 -28.05 -26.16
C PRO A 29 6.61 -28.05 -25.07
N GLU A 30 5.87 -29.14 -24.94
CA GLU A 30 4.78 -29.28 -23.96
C GLU A 30 5.25 -28.97 -22.53
N ALA A 31 6.47 -29.41 -22.18
CA ALA A 31 7.12 -29.11 -20.91
C ALA A 31 7.43 -27.61 -20.68
N LEU A 32 7.64 -26.84 -21.76
CA LEU A 32 7.82 -25.40 -21.66
C LEU A 32 6.48 -24.67 -21.52
N GLY A 33 5.44 -25.16 -22.20
CA GLY A 33 4.07 -24.68 -22.01
C GLY A 33 3.62 -24.86 -20.56
N GLU A 34 3.79 -26.07 -20.01
CA GLU A 34 3.45 -26.40 -18.63
C GLU A 34 4.24 -25.52 -17.63
N ALA A 35 5.55 -25.32 -17.85
CA ALA A 35 6.35 -24.44 -16.99
C ALA A 35 5.93 -22.96 -17.04
N ILE A 36 5.39 -22.50 -18.17
CA ILE A 36 4.86 -21.15 -18.31
C ILE A 36 3.53 -21.03 -17.57
N GLU A 37 2.63 -22.01 -17.74
CA GLU A 37 1.34 -22.07 -17.03
C GLU A 37 1.54 -22.09 -15.51
N ASP A 38 2.42 -22.97 -15.01
CA ASP A 38 2.78 -23.04 -13.59
C ASP A 38 3.30 -21.71 -13.03
N TYR A 39 4.07 -20.97 -13.83
CA TYR A 39 4.58 -19.66 -13.43
C TYR A 39 3.48 -18.59 -13.40
N TYR A 40 2.57 -18.62 -14.37
CA TYR A 40 1.40 -17.74 -14.38
C TYR A 40 0.47 -18.02 -13.20
N ASP A 41 0.23 -19.28 -12.85
CA ASP A 41 -0.57 -19.67 -11.69
C ASP A 41 0.05 -19.16 -10.38
N GLN A 42 1.37 -19.30 -10.20
CA GLN A 42 2.08 -18.75 -9.04
C GLN A 42 1.99 -17.21 -8.97
N MET A 43 2.06 -16.53 -10.10
CA MET A 43 1.92 -15.07 -10.15
C MET A 43 0.49 -14.62 -9.90
N LEU A 44 -0.50 -15.39 -10.33
CA LEU A 44 -1.90 -15.14 -10.05
C LEU A 44 -2.19 -15.32 -8.55
N GLU A 45 -1.68 -16.40 -7.94
CA GLU A 45 -1.81 -16.65 -6.50
C GLU A 45 -1.13 -15.54 -5.67
N LEU A 46 0.07 -15.09 -6.07
CA LEU A 46 0.74 -13.98 -5.41
C LEU A 46 -0.04 -12.67 -5.54
N ASN A 47 -0.58 -12.37 -6.72
CA ASN A 47 -1.42 -11.18 -6.91
C ASN A 47 -2.69 -11.25 -6.07
N GLN A 48 -3.32 -12.43 -5.99
CA GLN A 48 -4.50 -12.64 -5.15
C GLN A 48 -4.13 -12.42 -3.67
N GLU A 49 -3.01 -12.97 -3.20
CA GLU A 49 -2.55 -12.78 -1.82
C GLU A 49 -2.23 -11.31 -1.51
N LEU A 50 -1.61 -10.58 -2.45
CA LEU A 50 -1.35 -9.15 -2.31
C LEU A 50 -2.66 -8.37 -2.27
N HIS A 51 -3.61 -8.70 -3.13
CA HIS A 51 -4.89 -8.02 -3.18
C HIS A 51 -5.75 -8.31 -1.94
N ASP A 52 -5.78 -9.55 -1.45
CA ASP A 52 -6.47 -9.92 -0.21
C ASP A 52 -5.84 -9.23 1.02
N ARG A 53 -4.51 -9.00 1.01
CA ARG A 53 -3.83 -8.18 2.03
C ARG A 53 -4.20 -6.70 1.91
N GLU A 54 -4.34 -6.17 0.70
CA GLU A 54 -4.77 -4.79 0.44
C GLU A 54 -6.26 -4.57 0.78
N GLU A 55 -7.14 -5.52 0.48
CA GLU A 55 -8.57 -5.47 0.84
C GLU A 55 -8.81 -5.65 2.35
N GLN A 56 -7.87 -6.27 3.08
CA GLN A 56 -7.86 -6.23 4.55
C GLN A 56 -7.32 -4.90 5.11
N ASP A 57 -6.67 -4.08 4.29
CA ASP A 57 -6.02 -2.81 4.65
C ASP A 57 -6.73 -1.63 3.96
N ASP A 58 -8.06 -1.60 4.03
CA ASP A 58 -8.93 -0.53 3.52
C ASP A 58 -8.40 0.87 3.91
N GLY A 59 -7.65 1.51 2.99
CA GLY A 59 -7.39 2.95 2.98
C GLY A 59 -6.06 3.48 3.55
N TYR A 60 -5.10 2.64 3.96
CA TYR A 60 -3.94 3.14 4.74
C TYR A 60 -2.67 3.45 3.94
N HIS A 61 -2.60 3.08 2.66
CA HIS A 61 -1.37 3.22 1.87
C HIS A 61 -1.01 4.65 1.43
N ALA A 62 -1.86 5.63 1.76
CA ALA A 62 -1.49 7.05 1.76
C ALA A 62 -2.06 7.70 3.04
N ALA A 63 -1.50 7.34 4.21
CA ALA A 63 -1.92 7.79 5.54
C ALA A 63 -1.67 9.29 5.82
N GLY A 64 -2.28 10.16 5.01
CA GLY A 64 -2.51 11.54 5.40
C GLY A 64 -3.69 11.59 6.35
N VAL A 65 -3.47 11.99 7.61
CA VAL A 65 -4.57 12.26 8.53
C VAL A 65 -5.14 13.63 8.18
N VAL A 66 -6.43 13.67 7.85
CA VAL A 66 -7.14 14.92 7.59
C VAL A 66 -7.45 15.60 8.93
N VAL A 67 -6.95 16.81 9.10
CA VAL A 67 -7.13 17.60 10.31
C VAL A 67 -7.94 18.85 9.96
N ASN A 68 -9.04 19.07 10.68
CA ASN A 68 -9.87 20.26 10.51
C ASN A 68 -9.55 21.25 11.63
N LEU A 69 -9.12 22.45 11.24
CA LEU A 69 -8.83 23.55 12.16
C LEU A 69 -10.10 24.35 12.45
N ALA A 70 -10.17 25.03 13.60
CA ALA A 70 -11.32 25.84 14.00
C ALA A 70 -11.60 27.00 13.02
N GLY A 71 -10.60 27.42 12.25
CA GLY A 71 -10.74 28.39 11.15
C GLY A 71 -11.48 27.87 9.91
N GLY A 72 -11.85 26.58 9.86
CA GLY A 72 -12.45 25.94 8.70
C GLY A 72 -11.45 25.48 7.64
N GLU A 73 -10.15 25.61 7.92
CA GLU A 73 -9.08 25.10 7.07
C GLU A 73 -8.87 23.60 7.31
N THR A 74 -8.67 22.85 6.24
CA THR A 74 -8.37 21.41 6.29
C THR A 74 -6.91 21.19 5.89
N VAL A 75 -6.16 20.52 6.76
CA VAL A 75 -4.73 20.25 6.57
C VAL A 75 -4.49 18.75 6.57
N TYR A 76 -3.59 18.29 5.70
CA TYR A 76 -3.15 16.90 5.67
C TYR A 76 -1.88 16.75 6.51
N ALA A 77 -1.97 16.00 7.61
CA ALA A 77 -0.82 15.63 8.40
C ALA A 77 -0.24 14.31 7.87
N GLN A 78 1.03 14.33 7.48
CA GLN A 78 1.72 13.11 7.05
C GLN A 78 2.06 12.26 8.28
N VAL A 79 1.51 11.04 8.34
CA VAL A 79 1.80 10.08 9.40
C VAL A 79 2.43 8.85 8.78
N ASP A 80 3.36 8.22 9.50
CA ASP A 80 3.95 6.96 9.09
C ASP A 80 2.84 5.89 8.94
N PRO A 81 2.70 5.26 7.75
CA PRO A 81 1.65 4.28 7.51
C PRO A 81 1.70 3.07 8.46
N ALA A 82 2.89 2.62 8.86
CA ALA A 82 3.04 1.50 9.79
C ALA A 82 2.62 1.89 11.22
N LEU A 83 2.81 3.16 11.61
CA LEU A 83 2.28 3.68 12.87
C LEU A 83 0.76 3.77 12.84
N LEU A 84 0.17 4.31 11.76
CA LEU A 84 -1.28 4.43 11.63
C LEU A 84 -1.96 3.04 11.63
N ALA A 85 -1.42 2.08 10.88
CA ALA A 85 -1.92 0.71 10.86
C ALA A 85 -1.89 0.05 12.25
N ARG A 86 -0.86 0.33 13.07
CA ARG A 86 -0.80 -0.17 14.46
C ARG A 86 -1.85 0.46 15.37
N ILE A 87 -2.17 1.73 15.18
CA ILE A 87 -3.21 2.43 15.94
C ILE A 87 -4.59 1.87 15.57
N MET A 88 -4.83 1.67 14.28
CA MET A 88 -6.13 1.20 13.75
C MET A 88 -6.46 -0.26 14.11
N LYS A 89 -5.49 -1.02 14.62
CA LYS A 89 -5.74 -2.34 15.25
C LYS A 89 -6.47 -2.27 16.59
N VAL A 90 -6.50 -1.09 17.22
CA VAL A 90 -7.03 -0.89 18.58
C VAL A 90 -8.14 0.15 18.59
N LEU A 91 -8.02 1.21 17.79
CA LEU A 91 -8.99 2.29 17.69
C LEU A 91 -9.66 2.28 16.33
N THR A 92 -10.95 2.59 16.30
CA THR A 92 -11.65 2.91 15.06
C THR A 92 -11.21 4.27 14.52
N PRO A 93 -11.41 4.54 13.20
CA PRO A 93 -11.09 5.84 12.62
C PRO A 93 -11.80 7.02 13.33
N VAL A 94 -13.01 6.78 13.84
CA VAL A 94 -13.79 7.80 14.56
C VAL A 94 -13.13 8.14 15.89
N GLU A 95 -12.80 7.13 16.72
CA GLU A 95 -12.14 7.33 18.01
C GLU A 95 -10.77 7.99 17.86
N PHE A 96 -10.01 7.59 16.84
CA PHE A 96 -8.75 8.24 16.53
C PHE A 96 -8.95 9.71 16.13
N GLY A 97 -9.99 10.00 15.33
CA GLY A 97 -10.39 11.36 14.99
C GLY A 97 -10.76 12.21 16.21
N GLU A 98 -11.45 11.64 17.21
CA GLU A 98 -11.75 12.35 18.46
C GLU A 98 -10.49 12.76 19.22
N VAL A 99 -9.48 11.88 19.27
CA VAL A 99 -8.18 12.20 19.89
C VAL A 99 -7.47 13.31 19.13
N VAL A 100 -7.44 13.24 17.80
CA VAL A 100 -6.82 14.26 16.95
C VAL A 100 -7.51 15.62 17.15
N ASN A 101 -8.84 15.66 17.13
CA ASN A 101 -9.60 16.89 17.35
C ASN A 101 -9.34 17.49 18.73
N ALA A 102 -9.28 16.68 19.79
CA ALA A 102 -8.97 17.16 21.13
C ALA A 102 -7.56 17.80 21.23
N ILE A 103 -6.59 17.28 20.47
CA ILE A 103 -5.24 17.85 20.38
C ILE A 103 -5.29 19.19 19.63
N VAL A 104 -5.98 19.24 18.49
CA VAL A 104 -6.16 20.46 17.69
C VAL A 104 -6.79 21.56 18.53
N ASP A 105 -7.90 21.25 19.21
CA ASP A 105 -8.60 22.19 20.09
C ASP A 105 -7.67 22.75 21.17
N ALA A 106 -6.82 21.92 21.77
CA ALA A 106 -5.87 22.35 22.79
C ALA A 106 -4.73 23.22 22.24
N VAL A 107 -4.31 23.00 20.99
CA VAL A 107 -3.30 23.82 20.31
C VAL A 107 -3.88 25.16 19.88
N GLU A 108 -5.09 25.16 19.33
CA GLU A 108 -5.78 26.37 18.86
C GLU A 108 -6.35 27.21 20.02
N ASN A 109 -6.73 26.55 21.12
CA ASN A 109 -7.23 27.19 22.34
C ASN A 109 -6.37 26.79 23.55
N PRO A 110 -5.14 27.32 23.66
CA PRO A 110 -4.21 26.91 24.71
C PRO A 110 -4.71 27.34 26.09
N ASP A 111 -5.17 26.37 26.88
CA ASP A 111 -5.52 26.57 28.28
C ASP A 111 -4.33 26.21 29.18
N THR A 112 -3.71 27.25 29.76
CA THR A 112 -2.55 27.12 30.65
C THR A 112 -2.90 26.64 32.06
N ARG A 113 -4.20 26.44 32.37
CA ARG A 113 -4.66 25.89 33.65
C ARG A 113 -4.36 24.40 33.73
N THR A 114 -3.95 23.94 34.91
CA THR A 114 -3.62 22.53 35.14
C THR A 114 -4.88 21.66 35.02
N MET A 115 -4.72 20.36 34.71
CA MET A 115 -5.86 19.43 34.56
C MET A 115 -6.78 19.44 35.80
N CYS A 116 -6.20 19.50 37.00
CA CYS A 116 -6.95 19.59 38.25
C CYS A 116 -7.76 20.90 38.39
N GLN A 117 -7.27 22.02 37.84
CA GLN A 117 -8.00 23.30 37.84
C GLN A 117 -9.18 23.28 36.86
N ARG A 118 -9.03 22.59 35.72
CA ARG A 118 -10.08 22.45 34.71
C ARG A 118 -11.21 21.52 35.16
N MET A 119 -10.90 20.40 35.81
CA MET A 119 -11.91 19.47 36.34
C MET A 119 -12.84 20.16 37.34
N ARG A 120 -12.28 20.93 38.28
CA ARG A 120 -13.07 21.69 39.27
C ARG A 120 -14.00 22.74 38.66
N ALA A 121 -13.65 23.33 37.52
CA ALA A 121 -14.47 24.35 36.87
C ALA A 121 -15.65 23.77 36.06
N ARG A 122 -15.60 22.48 35.69
CA ARG A 122 -16.68 21.78 34.97
C ARG A 122 -17.75 21.22 35.91
N GLU A 123 -17.46 21.16 37.21
CA GLU A 123 -18.32 20.63 38.28
C GLU A 123 -19.03 21.73 39.11
N SER A 124 -18.79 23.02 38.82
CA SER A 124 -19.47 24.18 39.43
C SER A 124 -20.40 24.86 38.43
#